data_AF-A0A3P7HDQ0-F1
#
_entry.id   AF-A0A3P7HDQ0-F1
#
_cell.length_a   1.000
_cell.length_b   1.000
_cell.length_c   1.000
_cell.angle_alpha   90.00
_cell.angle_beta   90.00
_cell.angle_gamma   90.00
#
_symmetry.space_group_name_H-M   'P 1'
#
loop_
_entity.id
_entity.type
_entity.pdbx_description
1 polymer ?
#
loop_
_entity_poly.entity_id
_entity_poly.type
_entity_poly.pdbx_seq_one_letter_code
_entity_poly.pdbx_strand_id
1 'polypeptide(L)'
;MAISGSDLCVQQSVIIENKSETTISFVEGSTGAYLGYVTVHYNPEQPSVVAQSQHLYYALLITDDASPTIEKCTFSSCSAGGATVCVKKEGANPRMKQCSICECDNVGIYITDGALGIYEECEIARNTLAGVWVKNRANPFFRRCHIHHGRDVGVFTFEHGMVRFDILGRK
;
A
#
# COMPACT_ATOMS: atom_id res chain seq x y z
N MET A 1 -17.97 25.89 29.20
CA MET A 1 -17.44 25.88 27.81
C MET A 1 -16.40 24.77 27.75
N ALA A 2 -16.81 23.59 27.29
CA ALA A 2 -15.90 22.46 27.16
C ALA A 2 -15.14 22.62 25.84
N ILE A 3 -13.82 22.73 25.95
CA ILE A 3 -12.89 22.48 24.85
C ILE A 3 -13.05 21.02 24.46
N SER A 4 -13.78 20.76 23.36
CA SER A 4 -13.82 19.44 22.73
C SER A 4 -12.42 19.18 22.16
N GLY A 5 -11.68 18.29 22.81
CA GLY A 5 -10.42 17.79 22.28
C GLY A 5 -10.67 17.20 20.90
N SER A 6 -10.24 17.92 19.86
CA SER A 6 -10.05 17.33 18.55
C SER A 6 -8.94 16.30 18.72
N ASP A 7 -9.30 15.01 18.70
CA ASP A 7 -8.35 13.93 18.49
C ASP A 7 -7.62 14.22 17.18
N LEU A 8 -6.48 14.90 17.27
CA LEU A 8 -5.52 14.92 16.19
C LEU A 8 -5.25 13.45 15.88
N CYS A 9 -5.65 13.00 14.69
CA CYS A 9 -5.31 11.67 14.23
C CYS A 9 -3.78 11.58 14.29
N VAL A 10 -3.23 10.81 15.25
CA VAL A 10 -1.78 10.78 15.56
C VAL A 10 -0.94 10.58 14.29
N GLN A 11 -1.51 9.87 13.32
CA GLN A 11 -0.95 9.64 11.99
C GLN A 11 -0.61 10.92 11.22
N GLN A 12 -1.34 12.01 11.41
CA GLN A 12 -1.12 13.31 10.76
C GLN A 12 -0.04 14.15 11.45
N SER A 13 0.44 13.73 12.63
CA SER A 13 1.51 14.43 13.35
C SER A 13 2.91 14.04 12.86
N VAL A 14 3.06 12.89 12.20
CA VAL A 14 4.31 12.43 11.60
C VAL A 14 4.10 12.23 10.11
N ILE A 15 4.62 13.16 9.31
CA ILE A 15 4.50 13.14 7.86
C ILE A 15 5.90 12.90 7.27
N ILE A 16 6.01 11.87 6.45
CA ILE A 16 7.22 11.51 5.72
C ILE A 16 6.93 11.69 4.23
N GLU A 17 7.62 12.63 3.59
CA GLU A 17 7.44 12.93 2.16
C GLU A 17 8.74 12.69 1.39
N ASN A 18 8.64 12.08 0.22
CA ASN A 18 9.74 11.98 -0.75
C ASN A 18 9.22 12.25 -2.17
N LYS A 19 10.11 12.67 -3.06
CA LYS A 19 9.82 13.04 -4.46
C LYS A 19 10.72 12.34 -5.48
N SER A 20 11.90 11.89 -5.08
CA SER A 20 12.88 11.34 -6.03
C SER A 20 13.05 9.83 -5.93
N GLU A 21 12.78 9.25 -4.76
CA GLU A 21 13.01 7.84 -4.49
C GLU A 21 11.88 7.22 -3.67
N THR A 22 11.93 5.90 -3.50
CA THR A 22 11.02 5.18 -2.60
C THR A 22 11.13 5.76 -1.19
N THR A 23 10.00 6.07 -0.55
CA THR A 23 10.00 6.78 0.74
C THR A 23 10.40 5.87 1.89
N ILE A 24 9.83 4.66 1.96
CA ILE A 24 10.19 3.65 2.96
C ILE A 24 10.37 2.30 2.27
N SER A 25 11.47 1.61 2.57
CA SER A 25 11.73 0.24 2.09
C SER A 25 11.99 -0.70 3.25
N PHE A 26 11.23 -1.79 3.32
CA PHE A 26 11.58 -2.97 4.11
C PHE A 26 12.22 -3.98 3.17
N VAL A 27 13.48 -4.32 3.48
CA VAL A 27 14.33 -5.20 2.69
C VAL A 27 14.68 -6.46 3.49
N GLU A 28 15.49 -7.35 2.91
CA GLU A 28 16.03 -8.53 3.59
C GLU A 28 16.52 -8.20 5.02
N GLY A 29 16.17 -9.07 5.96
CA GLY A 29 16.46 -8.86 7.38
C GLY A 29 15.45 -8.00 8.13
N SER A 30 14.46 -7.39 7.47
CA SER A 30 13.39 -6.60 8.11
C SER A 30 12.29 -7.44 8.79
N THR A 31 12.59 -8.69 9.13
CA THR A 31 11.65 -9.57 9.83
C THR A 31 11.39 -9.04 11.24
N GLY A 32 10.12 -8.84 11.58
CA GLY A 32 9.71 -8.29 12.89
C GLY A 32 9.88 -6.78 13.03
N ALA A 33 10.31 -6.07 11.98
CA ALA A 33 10.32 -4.61 11.97
C ALA A 33 8.89 -4.05 12.12
N TYR A 34 8.78 -2.85 12.70
CA TYR A 34 7.49 -2.21 12.97
C TYR A 34 7.46 -0.76 12.46
N LEU A 35 6.35 -0.40 11.81
CA LEU A 35 6.00 0.98 11.48
C LEU A 35 4.56 1.24 11.91
N GLY A 36 4.32 2.36 12.58
CA GLY A 36 2.96 2.71 12.94
C GLY A 36 2.74 4.19 13.19
N TYR A 37 1.48 4.62 13.01
CA TYR A 37 1.03 5.99 13.28
C TYR A 37 1.79 7.06 12.48
N VAL A 38 2.08 6.80 11.21
CA VAL A 38 2.68 7.79 10.31
C VAL A 38 1.84 7.99 9.05
N THR A 39 1.98 9.16 8.43
CA THR A 39 1.51 9.44 7.08
C THR A 39 2.69 9.53 6.14
N VAL A 40 2.62 8.82 5.01
CA VAL A 40 3.68 8.74 4.02
C VAL A 40 3.14 9.20 2.66
N HIS A 41 3.81 10.19 2.08
CA HIS A 41 3.44 10.78 0.80
C HIS A 41 4.58 10.60 -0.20
N TYR A 42 4.28 10.00 -1.35
CA TYR A 42 5.20 9.99 -2.48
C TYR A 42 4.71 10.94 -3.59
N ASN A 43 5.39 12.08 -3.75
CA ASN A 43 4.98 13.18 -4.60
C ASN A 43 6.08 13.55 -5.61
N PRO A 44 6.25 12.78 -6.70
CA PRO A 44 7.36 12.99 -7.62
C PRO A 44 7.30 14.35 -8.34
N GLU A 45 8.44 15.04 -8.44
CA GLU A 45 8.52 16.37 -9.05
C GLU A 45 8.18 16.40 -10.54
N GLN A 46 8.36 15.26 -11.22
CA GLN A 46 7.88 15.05 -12.58
C GLN A 46 7.05 13.77 -12.59
N PRO A 47 5.87 13.77 -13.25
CA PRO A 47 5.09 12.56 -13.41
C PRO A 47 5.97 11.53 -14.09
N SER A 48 6.24 10.41 -13.41
CA SER A 48 7.13 9.36 -13.90
C SER A 48 6.69 8.97 -15.30
N VAL A 49 7.49 9.30 -16.31
CA VAL A 49 7.19 8.99 -17.72
C VAL A 49 7.07 7.47 -17.85
N VAL A 50 5.84 6.99 -18.05
CA VAL A 50 5.36 5.61 -17.88
C VAL A 50 5.92 4.61 -18.93
N ALA A 51 7.09 4.85 -19.54
CA ALA A 51 7.52 4.05 -20.69
C ALA A 51 8.96 3.52 -20.69
N GLN A 52 9.90 4.03 -19.89
CA GLN A 52 11.33 3.71 -20.12
C GLN A 52 12.24 3.56 -18.90
N SER A 53 11.81 3.91 -17.68
CA SER A 53 12.64 3.75 -16.48
C SER A 53 12.43 2.38 -15.84
N GLN A 54 13.53 1.60 -15.70
CA GLN A 54 13.53 0.30 -15.00
C GLN A 54 13.25 0.42 -13.49
N HIS A 55 13.24 1.63 -12.94
CA HIS A 55 13.03 1.91 -11.53
C HIS A 55 11.70 2.64 -11.32
N LEU A 56 10.74 1.91 -10.76
CA LEU A 56 9.51 2.45 -10.19
C LEU A 56 9.76 2.69 -8.69
N TYR A 57 9.36 3.86 -8.20
CA TYR A 57 9.43 4.24 -6.80
C TYR A 57 8.06 4.20 -6.14
N TYR A 58 8.04 4.08 -4.81
CA TYR A 58 6.82 3.83 -4.04
C TYR A 58 6.81 4.69 -2.77
N ALA A 59 5.63 4.96 -2.21
CA ALA A 59 5.57 5.45 -0.83
C ALA A 59 6.08 4.36 0.12
N LEU A 60 5.77 3.10 -0.17
CA LEU A 60 6.20 1.96 0.62
C LEU A 60 6.57 0.77 -0.27
N LEU A 61 7.78 0.24 -0.08
CA LEU A 61 8.25 -0.99 -0.69
C LEU A 61 8.52 -2.05 0.38
N ILE A 62 8.04 -3.27 0.15
CA ILE A 62 8.42 -4.47 0.91
C ILE A 62 8.95 -5.50 -0.08
N THR A 63 10.15 -6.01 0.16
CA THR A 63 10.86 -6.91 -0.77
C THR A 63 11.77 -7.87 -0.02
N ASP A 64 12.14 -8.97 -0.67
CA ASP A 64 13.21 -9.89 -0.25
C ASP A 64 13.05 -10.42 1.20
N ASP A 65 12.24 -11.46 1.42
CA ASP A 65 12.03 -12.10 2.75
C ASP A 65 11.61 -11.16 3.90
N ALA A 66 11.21 -9.92 3.59
CA ALA A 66 10.77 -8.94 4.57
C ALA A 66 9.35 -9.25 5.07
N SER A 67 9.18 -9.30 6.40
CA SER A 67 7.89 -9.52 7.06
C SER A 67 7.58 -8.47 8.15
N PRO A 68 7.52 -7.17 7.78
CA PRO A 68 7.25 -6.11 8.75
C PRO A 68 5.78 -6.12 9.21
N THR A 69 5.54 -5.55 10.39
CA THR A 69 4.21 -5.19 10.87
C THR A 69 4.00 -3.69 10.67
N ILE A 70 2.93 -3.32 9.97
CA ILE A 70 2.60 -1.94 9.64
C ILE A 70 1.18 -1.67 10.16
N GLU A 71 1.03 -0.77 11.11
CA GLU A 71 -0.26 -0.50 11.75
C GLU A 71 -0.63 0.99 11.70
N LYS A 72 -1.89 1.29 11.39
CA LYS A 72 -2.43 2.66 11.52
C LYS A 72 -1.59 3.69 10.78
N CYS A 73 -1.18 3.37 9.56
CA CYS A 73 -0.43 4.27 8.69
C CYS A 73 -1.30 4.70 7.51
N THR A 74 -1.03 5.90 6.99
CA THR A 74 -1.66 6.39 5.76
C THR A 74 -0.60 6.52 4.67
N PHE A 75 -0.89 6.01 3.48
CA PHE A 75 -0.02 6.08 2.31
C PHE A 75 -0.79 6.70 1.14
N SER A 76 -0.18 7.67 0.46
CA SER A 76 -0.69 8.22 -0.80
C SER A 76 0.42 8.53 -1.80
N SER A 77 0.06 8.62 -3.08
CA SER A 77 1.00 9.01 -4.13
C SER A 77 0.32 9.62 -5.35
N CYS A 78 0.83 10.74 -5.84
CA CYS A 78 0.43 11.32 -7.12
C CYS A 78 1.32 10.86 -8.29
N SER A 79 2.02 9.72 -8.13
CA SER A 79 2.79 9.14 -9.22
C SER A 79 1.86 8.56 -10.29
N ALA A 80 2.05 9.02 -11.53
CA ALA A 80 1.37 8.45 -12.70
C ALA A 80 1.88 7.04 -13.06
N GLY A 81 3.01 6.61 -12.51
CA GLY A 81 3.63 5.31 -12.76
C GLY A 81 3.78 4.46 -11.49
N GLY A 82 3.59 3.15 -11.61
CA GLY A 82 3.78 2.21 -10.51
C GLY A 82 2.59 2.16 -9.54
N ALA A 83 2.90 2.07 -8.25
CA ALA A 83 1.91 1.95 -7.18
C ALA A 83 2.32 2.77 -5.96
N THR A 84 1.39 2.98 -5.02
CA THR A 84 1.72 3.64 -3.75
C THR A 84 2.41 2.67 -2.80
N VAL A 85 1.88 1.46 -2.67
CA VAL A 85 2.47 0.36 -1.90
C VAL A 85 2.85 -0.76 -2.86
N CYS A 86 4.09 -1.23 -2.81
CA CYS A 86 4.58 -2.37 -3.58
C CYS A 86 5.12 -3.45 -2.66
N VAL A 87 4.63 -4.68 -2.86
CA VAL A 87 5.13 -5.88 -2.20
C VAL A 87 5.59 -6.85 -3.28
N LYS A 88 6.88 -7.17 -3.32
CA LYS A 88 7.45 -7.97 -4.41
C LYS A 88 8.47 -8.99 -3.93
N LYS A 89 8.66 -10.01 -4.78
CA LYS A 89 9.53 -11.16 -4.58
C LYS A 89 9.03 -12.14 -3.53
N GLU A 90 9.48 -13.38 -3.67
CA GLU A 90 9.19 -14.47 -2.76
C GLU A 90 9.69 -14.14 -1.35
N GLY A 91 8.97 -14.62 -0.34
CA GLY A 91 9.27 -14.35 1.07
C GLY A 91 8.76 -13.01 1.62
N ALA A 92 8.54 -12.00 0.76
CA ALA A 92 7.93 -10.74 1.20
C ALA A 92 6.49 -11.00 1.70
N ASN A 93 6.24 -10.74 2.98
CA ASN A 93 4.98 -11.08 3.64
C ASN A 93 4.65 -10.10 4.77
N PRO A 94 4.26 -8.86 4.44
CA PRO A 94 3.92 -7.86 5.45
C PRO A 94 2.58 -8.17 6.13
N ARG A 95 2.45 -7.70 7.36
CA ARG A 95 1.16 -7.61 8.08
C ARG A 95 0.74 -6.16 8.16
N MET A 96 -0.26 -5.77 7.37
CA MET A 96 -0.82 -4.42 7.37
C MET A 96 -2.16 -4.40 8.08
N LYS A 97 -2.31 -3.56 9.09
CA LYS A 97 -3.54 -3.46 9.89
C LYS A 97 -4.00 -2.03 10.07
N GLN A 98 -5.29 -1.78 9.85
CA GLN A 98 -5.91 -0.46 10.05
C GLN A 98 -5.18 0.66 9.27
N CYS A 99 -4.63 0.33 8.11
CA CYS A 99 -3.91 1.28 7.26
C CYS A 99 -4.83 1.85 6.18
N SER A 100 -4.57 3.08 5.76
CA SER A 100 -5.23 3.74 4.64
C SER A 100 -4.28 3.84 3.45
N ILE A 101 -4.69 3.35 2.29
CA ILE A 101 -3.96 3.49 1.02
C ILE A 101 -4.89 4.24 0.07
N CYS A 102 -4.69 5.55 -0.08
CA CYS A 102 -5.67 6.40 -0.74
C CYS A 102 -5.07 7.50 -1.59
N GLU A 103 -5.91 8.07 -2.47
CA GLU A 103 -5.56 9.24 -3.29
C GLU A 103 -4.33 8.96 -4.16
N CYS A 104 -4.43 7.86 -4.90
CA CYS A 104 -3.35 7.38 -5.77
C CYS A 104 -3.69 7.62 -7.25
N ASP A 105 -2.79 8.25 -7.99
CA ASP A 105 -2.98 8.54 -9.42
C ASP A 105 -2.78 7.30 -10.32
N ASN A 106 -2.35 6.18 -9.74
CA ASN A 106 -2.21 4.91 -10.43
C ASN A 106 -2.78 3.75 -9.57
N VAL A 107 -1.95 2.84 -9.07
CA VAL A 107 -2.36 1.67 -8.29
C VAL A 107 -2.17 1.92 -6.79
N GLY A 108 -3.16 1.55 -5.97
CA GLY A 108 -3.03 1.63 -4.52
C GLY A 108 -1.99 0.64 -3.99
N ILE A 109 -2.27 -0.66 -4.13
CA ILE A 109 -1.38 -1.74 -3.69
C ILE A 109 -1.05 -2.65 -4.87
N TYR A 110 0.24 -2.83 -5.16
CA TYR A 110 0.74 -3.77 -6.16
C TYR A 110 1.50 -4.92 -5.48
N ILE A 111 1.13 -6.15 -5.77
CA ILE A 111 1.67 -7.36 -5.12
C ILE A 111 2.09 -8.34 -6.22
N THR A 112 3.37 -8.71 -6.25
CA THR A 112 3.93 -9.46 -7.40
C THR A 112 5.02 -10.45 -6.99
N ASP A 113 5.39 -11.32 -7.93
CA ASP A 113 6.57 -12.20 -7.92
C ASP A 113 6.58 -13.16 -6.72
N GLY A 114 5.46 -13.84 -6.48
CA GLY A 114 5.31 -14.79 -5.39
C GLY A 114 5.12 -14.15 -4.01
N ALA A 115 5.07 -12.82 -3.92
CA ALA A 115 4.85 -12.12 -2.66
C ALA A 115 3.49 -12.49 -2.03
N LEU A 116 3.50 -12.46 -0.70
CA LEU A 116 2.35 -12.68 0.16
C LEU A 116 1.99 -11.37 0.88
N GLY A 117 1.08 -11.45 1.82
CA GLY A 117 0.73 -10.35 2.71
C GLY A 117 -0.62 -10.59 3.36
N ILE A 118 -0.76 -10.08 4.58
CA ILE A 118 -2.02 -10.09 5.32
C ILE A 118 -2.44 -8.64 5.53
N TYR A 119 -3.61 -8.28 5.00
CA TYR A 119 -4.20 -6.95 5.09
C TYR A 119 -5.49 -7.05 5.90
N GLU A 120 -5.56 -6.32 7.00
CA GLU A 120 -6.68 -6.40 7.93
C GLU A 120 -7.25 -5.03 8.26
N GLU A 121 -8.56 -4.86 8.09
CA GLU A 121 -9.24 -3.59 8.44
C GLU A 121 -8.62 -2.38 7.72
N CYS A 122 -8.05 -2.61 6.53
CA CYS A 122 -7.44 -1.56 5.72
C CYS A 122 -8.48 -0.91 4.80
N GLU A 123 -8.26 0.37 4.55
CA GLU A 123 -9.05 1.21 3.66
C GLU A 123 -8.23 1.46 2.38
N ILE A 124 -8.77 1.10 1.21
CA ILE A 124 -8.09 1.22 -0.08
C ILE A 124 -9.03 1.97 -1.02
N ALA A 125 -8.83 3.28 -1.17
CA ALA A 125 -9.85 4.13 -1.75
C ALA A 125 -9.33 5.30 -2.56
N ARG A 126 -10.14 5.78 -3.52
CA ARG A 126 -9.78 6.95 -4.36
C ARG A 126 -8.48 6.73 -5.15
N ASN A 127 -8.31 5.51 -5.66
CA ASN A 127 -7.18 5.14 -6.53
C ASN A 127 -7.66 5.12 -7.99
N THR A 128 -6.81 5.59 -8.90
CA THR A 128 -7.23 5.90 -10.28
C THR A 128 -7.28 4.68 -11.19
N LEU A 129 -6.22 3.85 -11.23
CA LEU A 129 -6.18 2.67 -12.11
C LEU A 129 -6.70 1.41 -11.42
N ALA A 130 -6.09 1.04 -10.29
CA ALA A 130 -6.54 -0.12 -9.51
C ALA A 130 -6.45 0.14 -8.01
N GLY A 131 -7.43 -0.34 -7.24
CA GLY A 131 -7.30 -0.42 -5.79
C GLY A 131 -6.18 -1.39 -5.40
N VAL A 132 -6.28 -2.62 -5.89
CA VAL A 132 -5.29 -3.69 -5.69
C VAL A 132 -4.97 -4.35 -7.02
N TRP A 133 -3.68 -4.52 -7.31
CA TRP A 133 -3.20 -5.28 -8.46
C TRP A 133 -2.29 -6.42 -7.99
N VAL A 134 -2.64 -7.66 -8.32
CA VAL A 134 -1.89 -8.87 -7.98
C VAL A 134 -1.40 -9.58 -9.23
N LYS A 135 -0.10 -9.90 -9.27
CA LYS A 135 0.57 -10.47 -10.46
C LYS A 135 1.54 -11.60 -10.08
N ASN A 136 1.97 -12.41 -11.05
CA ASN A 136 3.15 -13.28 -10.95
C ASN A 136 3.11 -14.23 -9.76
N ARG A 137 2.03 -15.00 -9.67
CA ARG A 137 1.80 -16.00 -8.60
C ARG A 137 1.73 -15.44 -7.18
N ALA A 138 1.65 -14.12 -7.00
CA ALA A 138 1.40 -13.53 -5.70
C ALA A 138 0.03 -13.95 -5.14
N ASN A 139 -0.07 -14.06 -3.81
CA ASN A 139 -1.23 -14.62 -3.13
C ASN A 139 -1.54 -13.95 -1.77
N PRO A 140 -1.91 -12.65 -1.77
CA PRO A 140 -2.29 -11.95 -0.57
C PRO A 140 -3.65 -12.37 0.01
N PHE A 141 -3.81 -12.12 1.31
CA PHE A 141 -5.04 -12.32 2.05
C PHE A 141 -5.56 -10.99 2.61
N PHE A 142 -6.79 -10.64 2.24
CA PHE A 142 -7.49 -9.45 2.71
C PHE A 142 -8.64 -9.84 3.63
N ARG A 143 -8.71 -9.24 4.82
CA ARG A 143 -9.73 -9.53 5.83
C ARG A 143 -10.34 -8.24 6.35
N ARG A 144 -11.67 -8.11 6.24
CA ARG A 144 -12.40 -6.90 6.65
C ARG A 144 -11.84 -5.61 6.03
N CYS A 145 -11.27 -5.69 4.83
CA CYS A 145 -10.78 -4.52 4.09
C CYS A 145 -11.89 -3.93 3.23
N HIS A 146 -11.81 -2.62 3.01
CA HIS A 146 -12.73 -1.88 2.17
C HIS A 146 -11.96 -1.37 0.95
N ILE A 147 -12.38 -1.79 -0.25
CA ILE A 147 -11.81 -1.34 -1.53
C ILE A 147 -12.93 -0.64 -2.29
N HIS A 148 -12.87 0.69 -2.41
CA HIS A 148 -14.01 1.45 -2.92
C HIS A 148 -13.65 2.83 -3.47
N HIS A 149 -14.59 3.47 -4.15
CA HIS A 149 -14.41 4.83 -4.69
C HIS A 149 -13.16 4.97 -5.58
N GLY A 150 -12.67 3.86 -6.17
CA GLY A 150 -11.67 3.89 -7.23
C GLY A 150 -12.32 4.28 -8.55
N ARG A 151 -11.52 4.80 -9.49
CA ARG A 151 -12.05 5.29 -10.78
C ARG A 151 -12.26 4.18 -11.81
N ASP A 152 -11.35 3.21 -11.86
CA ASP A 152 -11.37 2.14 -12.86
C ASP A 152 -11.59 0.76 -12.20
N VAL A 153 -10.53 0.05 -11.81
CA VAL A 153 -10.65 -1.33 -11.29
C VAL A 153 -10.53 -1.38 -9.76
N GLY A 154 -11.37 -2.19 -9.10
CA GLY A 154 -11.23 -2.47 -7.67
C GLY A 154 -10.05 -3.38 -7.38
N VAL A 155 -10.11 -4.61 -7.90
CA VAL A 155 -9.09 -5.65 -7.75
C VAL A 155 -8.79 -6.25 -9.12
N PHE A 156 -7.52 -6.24 -9.52
CA PHE A 156 -7.07 -6.79 -10.80
C PHE A 156 -6.03 -7.89 -10.57
N THR A 157 -6.23 -9.06 -11.16
CA THR A 157 -5.33 -10.22 -11.02
C THR A 157 -4.81 -10.66 -12.38
N PHE A 158 -3.51 -10.89 -12.51
CA PHE A 158 -2.87 -11.33 -13.76
C PHE A 158 -1.73 -12.32 -13.52
N GLU A 159 -1.26 -13.03 -14.55
CA GLU A 159 -0.10 -13.95 -14.48
C GLU A 159 -0.12 -14.89 -13.24
N HIS A 160 -1.24 -15.60 -13.05
CA HIS A 160 -1.50 -16.52 -11.94
C HIS A 160 -1.52 -15.88 -10.54
N GLY A 161 -1.61 -14.56 -10.44
CA GLY A 161 -1.92 -13.87 -9.18
C GLY A 161 -3.29 -14.33 -8.64
N MET A 162 -3.34 -14.62 -7.35
CA MET A 162 -4.56 -15.04 -6.65
C MET A 162 -4.84 -14.08 -5.50
N VAL A 163 -6.10 -13.90 -5.15
CA VAL A 163 -6.46 -13.10 -3.97
C VAL A 163 -7.45 -13.90 -3.14
N ARG A 164 -7.22 -13.94 -1.83
CA ARG A 164 -8.19 -14.48 -0.87
C ARG A 164 -8.82 -13.34 -0.09
N PHE A 165 -10.15 -13.33 -0.05
CA PHE A 165 -10.92 -12.40 0.75
C PHE A 165 -11.64 -13.15 1.87
N ASP A 166 -11.51 -12.65 3.09
CA ASP A 166 -12.37 -12.97 4.22
C ASP A 166 -13.36 -11.83 4.42
N ILE A 167 -14.53 -12.01 3.79
CA ILE A 167 -15.68 -11.12 3.88
C ILE A 167 -16.55 -11.53 5.05
N LEU A 168 -16.29 -10.97 6.23
CA LEU A 168 -17.31 -10.96 7.28
C LEU A 168 -18.40 -9.97 6.86
N GLY A 169 -19.42 -10.48 6.18
CA GLY A 169 -20.59 -9.71 5.75
C GLY A 169 -21.21 -9.00 6.96
N ARG A 170 -21.09 -7.68 7.00
CA ARG A 170 -22.02 -6.87 7.79
C ARG A 170 -23.31 -6.81 6.97
N LYS A 171 -24.36 -7.44 7.50
CA LYS A 171 -25.74 -7.15 7.08
C LYS A 171 -26.07 -5.68 7.32
#